data_AF-A0A9P6KE32-F1
#
_entry.id   AF-A0A9P6KE32-F1
#
_cell.length_a   1.000
_cell.length_b   1.000
_cell.length_c   1.000
_cell.angle_alpha   90.00
_cell.angle_beta   90.00
_cell.angle_gamma   90.00
#
_symmetry.space_group_name_H-M   'P 1'
#
loop_
_entity.id
_entity.type
_entity.pdbx_description
1 polymer ?
#
loop_
_entity_poly.entity_id
_entity_poly.type
_entity_poly.pdbx_seq_one_letter_code
_entity_poly.pdbx_strand_id
1 'polypeptide(L)'
;MEYAAGGNLKDAIPELDWAEKKRIIVEVATGLAFLHSQGILHRDIKCENILLTEQRQAKLCDFGLAKIMTLSASTGAGNRAVKGTMGYIAPELIHKGPLYSTKSDIYALGVVMKKIGTFSMANSDMPLDYTSLMDHTTILNADEQYSLGMAYGNGLRVDRNYAEAWQRLMFAANLGHVEAQFELGMMFFRGIGTCQSFTDALKWLKQAADQGHNSARNNLAYYYRNGVAGVPSNDIEATQLFLSAAVEGDILAQINAGRSFEYGQGVDQNYKEAFKWYQKASESGDALAQYHLGECYYFGQGVSEDYVRASQLWQKAADGGYNQAQYNLGQAFFVGRGVSQDLQKAASLWSRAAMQGHMEAQYNLAISYLKGMGISKDENMAKSWLKSAADQGHIGAQRTLAMMDIGIQERHAMDLPKNLNRILLIPTLSKIK
;
A
#
# COMPACT_ATOMS: atom_id res chain seq x y z
N MET A 1 46.34 23.37 -20.67
CA MET A 1 45.10 22.97 -21.33
C MET A 1 45.48 21.98 -22.40
N GLU A 2 45.11 20.71 -22.24
CA GLU A 2 45.21 19.73 -23.33
C GLU A 2 44.08 19.98 -24.33
N TYR A 3 44.35 19.82 -25.62
CA TYR A 3 43.36 20.00 -26.68
C TYR A 3 42.43 18.79 -26.71
N ALA A 4 41.11 19.02 -26.59
CA ALA A 4 40.10 17.96 -26.62
C ALA A 4 39.68 17.65 -28.07
N ALA A 5 40.57 17.03 -28.85
CA ALA A 5 40.28 16.65 -30.23
C ALA A 5 39.22 15.54 -30.37
N GLY A 6 38.85 14.86 -29.26
CA GLY A 6 37.82 13.82 -29.24
C GLY A 6 36.38 14.32 -29.18
N GLY A 7 36.16 15.64 -29.21
CA GLY A 7 34.82 16.24 -29.20
C GLY A 7 34.11 16.10 -27.84
N ASN A 8 32.79 16.31 -27.84
CA ASN A 8 31.96 16.16 -26.65
C ASN A 8 31.45 14.70 -26.51
N LEU A 9 31.09 14.31 -25.29
CA LEU A 9 30.67 12.95 -24.99
C LEU A 9 29.36 12.56 -25.69
N LYS A 10 28.45 13.50 -25.95
CA LYS A 10 27.17 13.20 -26.63
C LYS A 10 27.42 12.57 -27.99
N ASP A 11 28.32 13.15 -28.78
CA ASP A 11 28.60 12.71 -30.15
C ASP A 11 29.42 11.42 -30.17
N ALA A 12 30.23 11.17 -29.13
CA ALA A 12 31.06 9.98 -29.01
C ALA A 12 30.32 8.72 -28.53
N ILE A 13 29.20 8.84 -27.79
CA ILE A 13 28.46 7.71 -27.18
C ILE A 13 28.22 6.50 -28.12
N PRO A 14 27.84 6.68 -29.41
CA PRO A 14 27.60 5.56 -30.32
C PRO A 14 28.84 4.73 -30.63
N GLU A 15 30.04 5.31 -30.52
CA GLU A 15 31.32 4.69 -30.90
C GLU A 15 32.11 4.11 -29.71
N LEU A 16 31.55 4.21 -28.49
CA LEU A 16 32.20 3.74 -27.27
C LEU A 16 31.77 2.31 -26.92
N ASP A 17 32.76 1.47 -26.60
CA ASP A 17 32.49 0.16 -26.00
C ASP A 17 32.13 0.28 -24.51
N TRP A 18 31.71 -0.83 -23.90
CA TRP A 18 31.28 -0.85 -22.51
C TRP A 18 32.40 -0.55 -21.50
N ALA A 19 33.64 -0.95 -21.80
CA ALA A 19 34.79 -0.70 -20.94
C ALA A 19 35.15 0.80 -20.95
N GLU A 20 35.13 1.43 -22.12
CA GLU A 20 35.33 2.86 -22.32
C GLU A 20 34.23 3.68 -21.63
N LYS A 21 32.96 3.29 -21.81
CA LYS A 21 31.80 3.92 -21.15
C LYS A 21 31.95 3.90 -19.62
N LYS A 22 32.32 2.75 -19.05
CA LYS A 22 32.56 2.60 -17.61
C LYS A 22 33.73 3.49 -17.13
N ARG A 23 34.83 3.52 -17.87
CA ARG A 23 35.99 4.36 -17.55
C ARG A 23 35.62 5.84 -17.55
N ILE A 24 34.93 6.31 -18.59
CA ILE A 24 34.47 7.70 -18.73
C ILE A 24 33.57 8.11 -17.56
N ILE A 25 32.61 7.26 -17.16
CA ILE A 25 31.74 7.53 -16.00
C ILE A 25 32.56 7.71 -14.72
N VAL A 26 33.56 6.85 -14.49
CA VAL A 26 34.43 6.92 -13.32
C VAL A 26 35.26 8.22 -13.33
N GLU A 27 35.80 8.62 -14.48
CA GLU A 27 36.57 9.85 -14.64
C GLU A 27 35.71 11.09 -14.38
N VAL A 28 34.49 11.13 -14.91
CA VAL A 28 33.52 12.23 -14.67
C VAL A 28 33.14 12.29 -13.19
N ALA A 29 32.84 11.15 -12.56
CA ALA A 29 32.52 11.08 -11.14
C ALA A 29 33.69 11.55 -10.26
N THR A 30 34.91 11.17 -10.62
CA THR A 30 36.14 11.57 -9.91
C THR A 30 36.38 13.07 -10.04
N GLY A 31 36.23 13.64 -11.25
CA GLY A 31 36.33 15.08 -11.48
C GLY A 31 35.27 15.86 -10.71
N LEU A 32 34.03 15.36 -10.67
CA LEU A 32 32.95 15.99 -9.92
C LEU A 32 33.18 15.94 -8.40
N ALA A 33 33.65 14.80 -7.88
CA ALA A 33 34.03 14.67 -6.47
C ALA A 33 35.16 15.64 -6.07
N PHE A 34 36.14 15.84 -6.95
CA PHE A 34 37.18 16.85 -6.76
C PHE A 34 36.58 18.27 -6.67
N LEU A 35 35.70 18.66 -7.60
CA LEU A 35 35.03 19.97 -7.54
C LEU A 35 34.26 20.17 -6.23
N HIS A 36 33.49 19.16 -5.80
CA HIS A 36 32.75 19.20 -4.55
C HIS A 36 33.66 19.32 -3.33
N SER A 37 34.84 18.68 -3.34
CA SER A 37 35.84 18.81 -2.28
C SER A 37 36.41 20.23 -2.16
N GLN A 38 36.44 20.98 -3.26
CA GLN A 38 36.83 22.39 -3.30
C GLN A 38 35.64 23.34 -3.05
N GLY A 39 34.46 22.80 -2.71
CA GLY A 39 33.25 23.58 -2.48
C GLY A 39 32.67 24.19 -3.77
N ILE A 40 32.92 23.60 -4.94
CA ILE A 40 32.43 24.10 -6.23
C ILE A 40 31.27 23.23 -6.71
N LEU A 41 30.12 23.84 -6.99
CA LEU A 41 28.99 23.21 -7.69
C LEU A 41 29.05 23.52 -9.17
N HIS A 42 28.88 22.51 -10.04
CA HIS A 42 28.97 22.68 -11.49
C HIS A 42 27.66 23.22 -12.09
N ARG A 43 26.50 22.71 -11.63
CA ARG A 43 25.13 23.13 -11.98
C ARG A 43 24.69 22.96 -13.44
N ASP A 44 25.53 22.41 -14.31
CA ASP A 44 25.19 22.14 -15.72
C ASP A 44 25.93 20.92 -16.28
N ILE A 45 25.95 19.82 -15.49
CA ILE A 45 26.52 18.55 -15.92
C ILE A 45 25.60 17.93 -16.99
N LYS A 46 26.15 17.71 -18.18
CA LYS A 46 25.48 17.06 -19.32
C LYS A 46 26.52 16.49 -20.30
N CYS A 47 26.09 15.63 -21.22
CA CYS A 47 27.00 14.97 -22.16
C CYS A 47 27.73 15.98 -23.07
N GLU A 48 27.09 17.10 -23.40
CA GLU A 48 27.67 18.19 -24.19
C GLU A 48 28.80 18.94 -23.46
N ASN A 49 28.78 18.94 -22.13
CA ASN A 49 29.77 19.62 -21.27
C ASN A 49 30.82 18.66 -20.70
N ILE A 50 30.94 17.47 -21.29
CA ILE A 50 32.00 16.51 -21.00
C ILE A 50 32.81 16.35 -22.29
N LEU A 51 34.07 16.77 -22.26
CA LEU A 51 34.96 16.68 -23.40
C LEU A 51 35.84 15.43 -23.30
N LEU A 52 36.14 14.85 -24.45
CA LEU A 52 37.05 13.72 -24.57
C LEU A 52 38.39 14.18 -25.18
N THR A 53 39.50 13.80 -24.55
CA THR A 53 40.84 13.96 -25.13
C THR A 53 41.04 13.02 -26.33
N GLU A 54 42.14 13.14 -27.07
CA GLU A 54 42.52 12.15 -28.12
C GLU A 54 42.54 10.70 -27.59
N GLN A 55 42.94 10.52 -26.33
CA GLN A 55 42.97 9.22 -25.64
C GLN A 55 41.63 8.80 -25.01
N ARG A 56 40.52 9.48 -25.36
CA ARG A 56 39.17 9.29 -24.82
C ARG A 56 39.07 9.40 -23.29
N GLN A 57 39.87 10.29 -22.68
CA GLN A 57 39.74 10.63 -21.26
C GLN A 57 38.72 11.77 -21.10
N ALA A 58 37.84 11.65 -20.11
CA ALA A 58 36.77 12.61 -19.86
C ALA A 58 37.23 13.79 -18.99
N LYS A 59 36.87 15.00 -19.42
CA LYS A 59 37.10 16.25 -18.68
C LYS A 59 35.80 17.04 -18.60
N LEU A 60 35.46 17.51 -17.39
CA LEU A 60 34.35 18.44 -17.20
C LEU A 60 34.71 19.81 -17.77
N CYS A 61 33.79 20.43 -18.52
CA CYS A 61 33.96 21.75 -19.10
C CYS A 61 32.70 22.62 -18.91
N ASP A 62 32.77 23.86 -19.39
CA ASP A 62 31.71 24.87 -19.26
C ASP A 62 31.29 25.15 -17.81
N PHE A 63 32.17 25.88 -17.12
CA PHE A 63 31.93 26.38 -15.76
C PHE A 63 31.14 27.70 -15.74
N GLY A 64 30.52 28.13 -16.85
CA GLY A 64 29.76 29.39 -16.92
C GLY A 64 28.59 29.45 -15.95
N LEU A 65 28.07 28.27 -15.58
CA LEU A 65 27.06 28.11 -14.54
C LEU A 65 27.62 27.59 -13.21
N ALA A 66 28.93 27.44 -13.01
CA ALA A 66 29.46 26.95 -11.74
C ALA A 66 29.26 27.97 -10.58
N LYS A 67 29.29 27.51 -9.33
CA LYS A 67 29.20 28.38 -8.13
C LYS A 67 30.01 27.83 -6.97
N ILE A 68 30.75 28.71 -6.29
CA ILE A 68 31.45 28.40 -5.03
C ILE A 68 30.43 28.44 -3.88
N MET A 69 30.43 27.38 -3.05
CA MET A 69 29.66 27.27 -1.82
C MET A 69 30.36 28.07 -0.72
N THR A 70 30.08 29.38 -0.62
CA THR A 70 30.59 30.19 0.49
C THR A 70 29.80 29.95 1.76
N LEU A 71 30.51 29.75 2.88
CA LEU A 71 29.99 29.72 4.26
C LEU A 71 29.59 31.14 4.71
N SER A 72 28.65 31.78 4.03
CA SER A 72 27.82 32.82 4.65
C SER A 72 26.56 33.01 3.83
N ALA A 73 25.42 32.73 4.46
CA ALA A 73 24.15 33.24 4.00
C ALA A 73 24.17 34.76 4.17
N SER A 74 24.29 35.50 3.08
CA SER A 74 23.78 36.87 3.01
C SER A 74 22.96 37.02 1.74
N THR A 75 21.66 37.18 1.99
CA THR A 75 20.67 37.98 1.26
C THR A 75 21.26 38.86 0.14
N GLY A 76 21.43 38.28 -1.04
CA GLY A 76 21.61 39.01 -2.29
C GLY A 76 20.45 38.68 -3.23
N ALA A 77 19.54 39.63 -3.41
CA ALA A 77 18.49 39.57 -4.43
C ALA A 77 19.13 39.56 -5.82
N GLY A 78 19.44 38.37 -6.33
CA GLY A 78 20.11 38.18 -7.61
C GLY A 78 19.75 36.83 -8.22
N ASN A 79 18.69 36.84 -9.04
CA ASN A 79 18.19 35.76 -9.90
C ASN A 79 17.69 34.48 -9.21
N ARG A 80 16.38 34.44 -8.93
CA ARG A 80 15.58 33.27 -8.52
C ARG A 80 15.26 32.29 -9.67
N ALA A 81 15.95 32.39 -10.80
CA ALA A 81 15.72 31.49 -11.93
C ALA A 81 16.48 30.17 -11.72
N VAL A 82 15.79 29.05 -11.95
CA VAL A 82 16.43 27.73 -12.08
C VAL A 82 17.37 27.79 -13.29
N LYS A 83 18.64 27.47 -13.08
CA LYS A 83 19.71 27.42 -14.08
C LYS A 83 20.15 25.99 -14.36
N GLY A 84 20.61 25.75 -15.57
CA GLY A 84 21.05 24.44 -16.04
C GLY A 84 20.19 23.94 -17.18
N THR A 85 20.58 22.79 -17.73
CA THR A 85 19.94 22.22 -18.91
C THR A 85 18.73 21.38 -18.55
N MET A 86 17.58 21.69 -19.15
CA MET A 86 16.33 20.93 -18.96
C MET A 86 16.55 19.44 -19.27
N GLY A 87 16.06 18.56 -18.40
CA GLY A 87 16.31 17.11 -18.47
C GLY A 87 17.54 16.64 -17.67
N TYR A 88 18.42 17.55 -17.24
CA TYR A 88 19.53 17.27 -16.31
C TYR A 88 19.35 17.96 -14.94
N ILE A 89 18.37 18.86 -14.83
CA ILE A 89 18.03 19.57 -13.59
C ILE A 89 17.35 18.60 -12.62
N ALA A 90 17.86 18.56 -11.39
CA ALA A 90 17.28 17.77 -10.31
C ALA A 90 15.84 18.22 -9.97
N PRO A 91 14.87 17.31 -9.81
CA PRO A 91 13.45 17.67 -9.61
C PRO A 91 13.21 18.61 -8.44
N GLU A 92 14.01 18.50 -7.37
CA GLU A 92 13.90 19.37 -6.21
C GLU A 92 14.17 20.85 -6.53
N LEU A 93 14.97 21.17 -7.54
CA LEU A 93 15.28 22.56 -7.94
C LEU A 93 14.10 23.23 -8.65
N ILE A 94 13.27 22.44 -9.32
CA ILE A 94 12.07 22.89 -10.02
C ILE A 94 10.96 23.16 -8.99
N HIS A 95 10.82 22.29 -7.99
CA HIS A 95 9.69 22.32 -7.05
C HIS A 95 9.95 23.13 -5.77
N LYS A 96 11.21 23.18 -5.28
CA LYS A 96 11.57 23.83 -4.01
C LYS A 96 12.37 25.13 -4.21
N GLY A 97 12.59 25.55 -5.46
CA GLY A 97 13.38 26.72 -5.83
C GLY A 97 14.89 26.43 -5.95
N PRO A 98 15.71 27.43 -6.36
CA PRO A 98 17.10 27.25 -6.79
C PRO A 98 18.10 27.03 -5.64
N LEU A 99 17.82 26.07 -4.76
CA LEU A 99 18.70 25.63 -3.67
C LEU A 99 19.62 24.51 -4.17
N TYR A 100 20.64 24.88 -4.94
CA TYR A 100 21.64 23.95 -5.44
C TYR A 100 22.46 23.33 -4.32
N SER A 101 22.70 22.03 -4.43
CA SER A 101 23.62 21.28 -3.57
C SER A 101 24.44 20.30 -4.41
N THR A 102 25.41 19.64 -3.77
CA THR A 102 26.17 18.55 -4.41
C THR A 102 25.27 17.45 -4.94
N LYS A 103 24.11 17.20 -4.29
CA LYS A 103 23.10 16.24 -4.75
C LYS A 103 22.51 16.59 -6.12
N SER A 104 22.42 17.87 -6.45
CA SER A 104 21.89 18.32 -7.74
C SER A 104 22.83 17.97 -8.90
N ASP A 105 24.15 18.08 -8.70
CA ASP A 105 25.14 17.64 -9.69
C ASP A 105 25.19 16.10 -9.79
N ILE A 106 25.01 15.40 -8.67
CA ILE A 106 24.95 13.92 -8.64
C ILE A 106 23.75 13.40 -9.43
N TYR A 107 22.58 14.07 -9.33
CA TYR A 107 21.42 13.74 -10.15
C TYR A 107 21.74 13.89 -11.65
N ALA A 108 22.34 15.01 -12.04
CA ALA A 108 22.71 15.28 -13.43
C ALA A 108 23.73 14.24 -13.96
N LEU A 109 24.69 13.81 -13.13
CA LEU A 109 25.58 12.69 -13.44
C LEU A 109 24.82 11.38 -13.65
N GLY A 110 23.80 11.10 -12.83
CA GLY A 110 22.92 9.95 -13.02
C GLY A 110 22.20 9.97 -14.38
N VAL A 111 21.76 11.14 -14.84
CA VAL A 111 21.18 11.31 -16.19
C VAL A 111 22.21 11.04 -17.29
N VAL A 112 23.45 11.51 -17.12
CA VAL A 112 24.56 11.21 -18.04
C VAL A 112 24.82 9.70 -18.11
N MET A 113 24.91 9.02 -16.96
CA MET A 113 25.10 7.57 -16.89
C MET A 113 24.00 6.79 -17.61
N LYS A 114 22.73 7.21 -17.44
CA LYS A 114 21.59 6.61 -18.15
C LYS A 114 21.77 6.70 -19.67
N LYS A 115 22.07 7.89 -20.19
CA LYS A 115 22.23 8.13 -21.64
C LYS A 115 23.37 7.32 -22.26
N ILE A 116 24.46 7.15 -21.52
CA ILE A 116 25.61 6.34 -21.96
C ILE A 116 25.23 4.85 -22.01
N GLY A 117 24.41 4.37 -21.06
CA GLY A 117 23.98 2.98 -20.95
C GLY A 117 22.93 2.54 -21.98
N THR A 118 22.06 3.43 -22.43
CA THR A 118 20.90 3.09 -23.30
C THR A 118 21.23 2.78 -24.77
N PHE A 119 22.40 3.16 -25.29
CA PHE A 119 22.76 2.98 -26.70
C PHE A 119 23.22 1.55 -27.08
N SER A 120 23.06 0.55 -26.18
CA SER A 120 23.60 -0.81 -26.34
C SER A 120 22.56 -1.88 -26.72
N MET A 121 21.28 -1.56 -26.91
CA MET A 121 20.28 -2.58 -27.24
C MET A 121 19.58 -2.24 -28.56
N ALA A 122 20.15 -2.71 -29.66
CA ALA A 122 19.49 -2.80 -30.95
C ALA A 122 19.56 -4.25 -31.46
N ASN A 123 18.45 -4.69 -32.06
CA ASN A 123 18.19 -5.93 -32.83
C ASN A 123 17.75 -7.15 -32.02
N SER A 124 16.79 -7.98 -32.47
CA SER A 124 15.91 -8.00 -33.66
C SER A 124 14.87 -9.11 -33.45
N ASP A 125 13.77 -9.05 -34.22
CA ASP A 125 12.67 -10.02 -34.36
C ASP A 125 11.43 -9.79 -33.50
N MET A 126 10.50 -8.95 -33.98
CA MET A 126 9.13 -8.87 -33.47
C MET A 126 8.10 -8.90 -34.60
N PRO A 127 7.23 -9.92 -34.66
CA PRO A 127 6.02 -9.89 -35.46
C PRO A 127 4.87 -9.31 -34.61
N LEU A 128 4.62 -8.00 -34.77
CA LEU A 128 3.43 -7.17 -34.49
C LEU A 128 3.91 -5.75 -34.05
N ASP A 129 3.59 -4.73 -34.85
CA ASP A 129 4.18 -3.38 -34.83
C ASP A 129 3.77 -2.53 -33.60
N TYR A 130 4.45 -2.74 -32.47
CA TYR A 130 4.53 -1.78 -31.36
C TYR A 130 5.71 -0.81 -31.50
N THR A 131 6.51 -0.95 -32.56
CA THR A 131 7.66 -0.11 -32.87
C THR A 131 7.24 1.32 -33.23
N SER A 132 6.07 1.51 -33.83
CA SER A 132 5.49 2.85 -34.10
C SER A 132 5.20 3.67 -32.84
N LEU A 133 4.89 3.02 -31.70
CA LEU A 133 4.61 3.65 -30.40
C LEU A 133 5.89 3.96 -29.59
N MET A 134 7.03 3.40 -29.99
CA MET A 134 8.33 3.62 -29.33
C MET A 134 9.15 4.74 -29.96
N ASP A 135 8.65 5.39 -31.02
CA ASP A 135 9.25 6.60 -31.56
C ASP A 135 9.11 7.75 -30.53
N HIS A 136 10.23 8.16 -29.94
CA HIS A 136 10.29 9.26 -28.96
C HIS A 136 9.92 10.64 -29.56
N THR A 137 9.61 10.71 -30.86
CA THR A 137 9.15 11.92 -31.55
C THR A 137 7.62 12.05 -31.63
N THR A 138 6.86 10.98 -31.35
CA THR A 138 5.39 11.00 -31.34
C THR A 138 4.88 11.44 -29.97
N ILE A 139 4.10 12.53 -29.92
CA ILE A 139 3.42 12.97 -28.68
C ILE A 139 2.29 11.97 -28.40
N LEU A 140 2.57 10.98 -27.56
CA LEU A 140 1.56 10.02 -27.12
C LEU A 140 0.53 10.68 -26.20
N ASN A 141 -0.73 10.30 -26.35
CA ASN A 141 -1.81 10.75 -25.47
C ASN A 141 -1.76 10.05 -24.10
N ALA A 142 -2.64 10.45 -23.18
CA ALA A 142 -2.61 9.95 -21.80
C ALA A 142 -2.84 8.43 -21.70
N ASP A 143 -3.75 7.87 -22.50
CA ASP A 143 -4.11 6.44 -22.49
C ASP A 143 -2.98 5.57 -23.06
N GLU A 144 -2.32 6.04 -24.11
CA GLU A 144 -1.15 5.39 -24.71
C GLU A 144 0.03 5.37 -23.73
N GLN A 145 0.26 6.47 -23.02
CA GLN A 145 1.31 6.59 -22.01
C GLN A 145 1.00 5.69 -20.81
N TYR A 146 -0.26 5.63 -20.36
CA TYR A 146 -0.68 4.70 -19.32
C TYR A 146 -0.44 3.25 -19.74
N SER A 147 -0.90 2.87 -20.94
CA SER A 147 -0.77 1.51 -21.47
C SER A 147 0.70 1.08 -21.56
N LEU A 148 1.57 1.95 -22.08
CA LEU A 148 3.00 1.70 -22.15
C LEU A 148 3.64 1.61 -20.77
N GLY A 149 3.22 2.47 -19.83
CA GLY A 149 3.64 2.41 -18.43
C GLY A 149 3.32 1.07 -17.77
N MET A 150 2.11 0.58 -17.97
CA MET A 150 1.68 -0.73 -17.46
C MET A 150 2.44 -1.89 -18.12
N ALA A 151 2.75 -1.78 -19.43
CA ALA A 151 3.54 -2.79 -20.13
C ALA A 151 4.95 -2.91 -19.53
N TYR A 152 5.64 -1.79 -19.32
CA TYR A 152 6.95 -1.77 -18.65
C TYR A 152 6.88 -2.24 -17.19
N GLY A 153 5.85 -1.85 -16.43
CA GLY A 153 5.72 -2.21 -15.02
C GLY A 153 5.50 -3.71 -14.81
N ASN A 154 4.73 -4.34 -15.70
CA ASN A 154 4.40 -5.76 -15.61
C ASN A 154 5.39 -6.67 -16.34
N GLY A 155 6.17 -6.12 -17.28
CA GLY A 155 7.02 -6.89 -18.19
C GLY A 155 6.21 -7.58 -19.29
N LEU A 156 5.14 -6.94 -19.75
CA LEU A 156 4.26 -7.49 -20.78
C LEU A 156 4.84 -7.16 -22.14
N ARG A 157 5.45 -8.16 -22.79
CA ARG A 157 6.06 -8.04 -24.15
C ARG A 157 7.27 -7.10 -24.25
N VAL A 158 7.66 -6.48 -23.14
CA VAL A 158 8.88 -5.70 -22.94
C VAL A 158 9.53 -6.15 -21.64
N ASP A 159 10.85 -6.00 -21.52
CA ASP A 159 11.52 -6.26 -20.26
C ASP A 159 10.97 -5.36 -19.16
N ARG A 160 10.77 -5.95 -17.98
CA ARG A 160 10.22 -5.22 -16.85
C ARG A 160 11.16 -4.08 -16.46
N ASN A 161 10.61 -2.88 -16.44
CA ASN A 161 11.36 -1.69 -16.11
C ASN A 161 10.51 -0.68 -15.35
N TYR A 162 10.69 -0.62 -14.04
CA TYR A 162 9.91 0.25 -13.17
C TYR A 162 10.24 1.74 -13.34
N ALA A 163 11.43 2.10 -13.78
CA ALA A 163 11.79 3.50 -13.99
C ALA A 163 11.07 4.06 -15.22
N GLU A 164 11.08 3.31 -16.32
CA GLU A 164 10.34 3.63 -17.54
C GLU A 164 8.83 3.59 -17.28
N ALA A 165 8.32 2.59 -16.56
CA ALA A 165 6.93 2.54 -16.14
C ALA A 165 6.52 3.81 -15.37
N TRP A 166 7.32 4.20 -14.37
CA TRP A 166 7.07 5.39 -13.57
C TRP A 166 7.04 6.66 -14.44
N GLN A 167 7.98 6.82 -15.38
CA GLN A 167 8.02 8.00 -16.26
C GLN A 167 6.77 8.11 -17.14
N ARG A 168 6.34 6.99 -17.72
CA ARG A 168 5.15 6.94 -18.60
C ARG A 168 3.87 7.20 -17.81
N LEU A 169 3.72 6.56 -16.65
CA LEU A 169 2.61 6.79 -15.74
C LEU A 169 2.59 8.24 -15.22
N MET A 170 3.75 8.81 -14.88
CA MET A 170 3.89 10.22 -14.47
C MET A 170 3.38 11.17 -15.54
N PHE A 171 3.71 10.93 -16.80
CA PHE A 171 3.21 11.75 -17.90
C PHE A 171 1.69 11.62 -18.05
N ALA A 172 1.16 10.39 -18.09
CA ALA A 172 -0.29 10.13 -18.19
C ALA A 172 -1.08 10.77 -17.04
N ALA A 173 -0.59 10.64 -15.80
CA ALA A 173 -1.23 11.18 -14.61
C ALA A 173 -1.23 12.72 -14.60
N ASN A 174 -0.15 13.36 -15.06
CA ASN A 174 -0.09 14.81 -15.24
C ASN A 174 -1.05 15.32 -16.32
N LEU A 175 -1.42 14.47 -17.29
CA LEU A 175 -2.49 14.75 -18.26
C LEU A 175 -3.89 14.46 -17.72
N GLY A 176 -4.02 14.01 -16.47
CA GLY A 176 -5.30 13.78 -15.80
C GLY A 176 -5.79 12.33 -15.81
N HIS A 177 -5.04 11.38 -16.38
CA HIS A 177 -5.47 9.97 -16.43
C HIS A 177 -5.61 9.38 -15.03
N VAL A 178 -6.83 8.96 -14.69
CA VAL A 178 -7.23 8.62 -13.31
C VAL A 178 -6.50 7.38 -12.79
N GLU A 179 -6.43 6.32 -13.60
CA GLU A 179 -5.75 5.06 -13.28
C GLU A 179 -4.24 5.29 -13.15
N ALA A 180 -3.64 6.12 -14.00
CA ALA A 180 -2.23 6.46 -13.88
C ALA A 180 -1.94 7.22 -12.56
N GLN A 181 -2.83 8.12 -12.14
CA GLN A 181 -2.72 8.79 -10.83
C GLN A 181 -2.81 7.77 -9.68
N PHE A 182 -3.75 6.83 -9.74
CA PHE A 182 -3.84 5.75 -8.75
C PHE A 182 -2.56 4.92 -8.70
N GLU A 183 -2.08 4.44 -9.84
CA GLU A 183 -0.88 3.60 -9.94
C GLU A 183 0.37 4.34 -9.44
N LEU A 184 0.56 5.62 -9.80
CA LEU A 184 1.64 6.43 -9.24
C LEU A 184 1.55 6.55 -7.72
N GLY A 185 0.35 6.76 -7.19
CA GLY A 185 0.10 6.75 -5.76
C GLY A 185 0.63 5.48 -5.11
N MET A 186 0.31 4.32 -5.69
CA MET A 186 0.79 3.02 -5.22
C MET A 186 2.31 2.83 -5.41
N MET A 187 2.89 3.32 -6.50
CA MET A 187 4.33 3.27 -6.76
C MET A 187 5.11 4.09 -5.74
N PHE A 188 4.68 5.32 -5.43
CA PHE A 188 5.28 6.14 -4.37
C PHE A 188 5.10 5.51 -2.99
N PHE A 189 3.95 4.90 -2.71
CA PHE A 189 3.71 4.22 -1.44
C PHE A 189 4.68 3.06 -1.22
N ARG A 190 5.01 2.31 -2.29
CA ARG A 190 5.89 1.12 -2.24
C ARG A 190 7.36 1.42 -2.53
N GLY A 191 7.69 2.59 -3.08
CA GLY A 191 9.02 2.89 -3.59
C GLY A 191 9.41 2.06 -4.82
N ILE A 192 8.45 1.75 -5.69
CA ILE A 192 8.68 0.98 -6.93
C ILE A 192 8.96 1.97 -8.06
N GLY A 193 10.12 1.87 -8.71
CA GLY A 193 10.51 2.78 -9.80
C GLY A 193 10.81 4.22 -9.38
N THR A 194 10.67 4.53 -8.08
CA THR A 194 10.89 5.83 -7.46
C THR A 194 11.29 5.63 -5.99
N CYS A 195 11.76 6.68 -5.31
CA CYS A 195 11.93 6.63 -3.86
C CYS A 195 10.57 6.62 -3.17
N GLN A 196 10.44 5.85 -2.08
CA GLN A 196 9.21 5.83 -1.29
C GLN A 196 8.89 7.24 -0.75
N SER A 197 7.65 7.67 -0.92
CA SER A 197 7.15 8.94 -0.43
C SER A 197 5.65 8.83 -0.13
N PHE A 198 5.30 8.74 1.16
CA PHE A 198 3.90 8.68 1.56
C PHE A 198 3.15 9.96 1.24
N THR A 199 3.81 11.12 1.35
CA THR A 199 3.20 12.41 1.02
C THR A 199 2.83 12.51 -0.46
N ASP A 200 3.72 12.08 -1.36
CA ASP A 200 3.42 12.08 -2.80
C ASP A 200 2.40 11.00 -3.15
N ALA A 201 2.46 9.84 -2.49
CA ALA A 201 1.48 8.78 -2.64
C ALA A 201 0.06 9.28 -2.35
N LEU A 202 -0.16 9.90 -1.19
CA LEU A 202 -1.47 10.42 -0.80
C LEU A 202 -1.93 11.57 -1.71
N LYS A 203 -0.99 12.40 -2.20
CA LYS A 203 -1.32 13.47 -3.17
C LYS A 203 -1.90 12.88 -4.47
N TRP A 204 -1.25 11.88 -5.05
CA TRP A 204 -1.72 11.24 -6.28
C TRP A 204 -3.01 10.44 -6.07
N LEU A 205 -3.11 9.71 -4.95
CA LEU A 205 -4.35 9.02 -4.57
C LEU A 205 -5.51 10.00 -4.38
N LYS A 206 -5.26 11.17 -3.79
CA LYS A 206 -6.28 12.22 -3.64
C LYS A 206 -6.76 12.72 -4.98
N GLN A 207 -5.86 12.97 -5.94
CA GLN A 207 -6.29 13.38 -7.29
C GLN A 207 -7.14 12.31 -7.97
N ALA A 208 -6.76 11.04 -7.91
CA ALA A 208 -7.56 9.95 -8.46
C ALA A 208 -8.92 9.82 -7.74
N ALA A 209 -8.92 9.98 -6.40
CA ALA A 209 -10.11 9.92 -5.57
C ALA A 209 -11.11 11.06 -5.87
N ASP A 210 -10.60 12.28 -6.05
CA ASP A 210 -11.39 13.46 -6.39
C ASP A 210 -12.06 13.30 -7.79
N GLN A 211 -11.47 12.47 -8.66
CA GLN A 211 -12.00 12.11 -9.98
C GLN A 211 -12.92 10.88 -10.00
N GLY A 212 -13.26 10.27 -8.85
CA GLY A 212 -14.19 9.12 -8.82
C GLY A 212 -13.54 7.76 -8.60
N HIS A 213 -12.22 7.67 -8.46
CA HIS A 213 -11.56 6.36 -8.37
C HIS A 213 -11.77 5.69 -7.00
N ASN A 214 -12.65 4.67 -6.95
CA ASN A 214 -13.06 4.01 -5.71
C ASN A 214 -11.90 3.37 -4.94
N SER A 215 -11.00 2.65 -5.61
CA SER A 215 -9.83 2.06 -4.95
C SER A 215 -8.88 3.14 -4.40
N ALA A 216 -8.83 4.33 -5.03
CA ALA A 216 -8.00 5.42 -4.55
C ALA A 216 -8.60 6.03 -3.29
N ARG A 217 -9.92 6.27 -3.28
CA ARG A 217 -10.66 6.73 -2.09
C ARG A 217 -10.52 5.77 -0.92
N ASN A 218 -10.73 4.48 -1.16
CA ASN A 218 -10.65 3.45 -0.12
C ASN A 218 -9.22 3.35 0.45
N ASN A 219 -8.19 3.37 -0.40
CA ASN A 219 -6.80 3.34 0.06
C ASN A 219 -6.42 4.63 0.81
N LEU A 220 -6.78 5.80 0.27
CA LEU A 220 -6.52 7.10 0.89
C LEU A 220 -7.18 7.19 2.27
N ALA A 221 -8.45 6.77 2.38
CA ALA A 221 -9.18 6.73 3.64
C ALA A 221 -8.55 5.75 4.63
N TYR A 222 -8.11 4.58 4.17
CA TYR A 222 -7.37 3.64 5.01
C TYR A 222 -6.05 4.23 5.53
N TYR A 223 -5.28 4.93 4.69
CA TYR A 223 -4.03 5.55 5.10
C TYR A 223 -4.25 6.71 6.07
N TYR A 224 -5.28 7.52 5.86
CA TYR A 224 -5.64 8.55 6.85
C TYR A 224 -6.11 7.94 8.16
N ARG A 225 -6.91 6.88 8.17
CA ARG A 225 -7.38 6.27 9.42
C ARG A 225 -6.23 5.71 10.26
N ASN A 226 -5.28 5.04 9.62
CA ASN A 226 -4.18 4.39 10.35
C ASN A 226 -2.98 5.33 10.57
N GLY A 227 -2.88 6.41 9.80
CA GLY A 227 -1.64 7.17 9.67
C GLY A 227 -0.58 6.36 8.90
N VAL A 228 0.38 7.08 8.32
CA VAL A 228 1.58 6.50 7.67
C VAL A 228 2.80 7.32 8.05
N ALA A 229 4.01 6.84 7.77
CA ALA A 229 5.21 7.56 8.23
C ALA A 229 5.24 9.00 7.67
N GLY A 230 5.32 9.98 8.56
CA GLY A 230 5.30 11.40 8.21
C GLY A 230 3.92 12.00 7.92
N VAL A 231 2.84 11.21 7.95
CA VAL A 231 1.46 11.69 7.82
C VAL A 231 0.63 11.11 8.97
N PRO A 232 0.25 11.91 9.98
CA PRO A 232 -0.51 11.42 11.12
C PRO A 232 -1.89 10.92 10.70
N SER A 233 -2.52 10.12 11.56
CA SER A 233 -3.89 9.70 11.32
C SER A 233 -4.84 10.89 11.31
N ASN A 234 -5.88 10.80 10.50
CA ASN A 234 -6.94 11.78 10.35
C ASN A 234 -8.27 11.05 10.09
N ASP A 235 -8.94 10.67 11.18
CA ASP A 235 -10.21 9.94 11.10
C ASP A 235 -11.31 10.78 10.42
N ILE A 236 -11.26 12.11 10.51
CA ILE A 236 -12.26 12.99 9.89
C ILE A 236 -12.16 12.89 8.36
N GLU A 237 -10.96 13.06 7.80
CA GLU A 237 -10.76 12.92 6.34
C GLU A 237 -11.03 11.49 5.86
N ALA A 238 -10.63 10.48 6.64
CA ALA A 238 -10.92 9.09 6.32
C ALA A 238 -12.44 8.83 6.23
N THR A 239 -13.20 9.28 7.22
CA THR A 239 -14.64 9.07 7.27
C THR A 239 -15.37 9.85 6.17
N GLN A 240 -14.92 11.07 5.84
CA GLN A 240 -15.46 11.82 4.71
C GLN A 240 -15.30 11.07 3.38
N LEU A 241 -14.13 10.48 3.14
CA LEU A 241 -13.86 9.68 1.94
C LEU A 241 -14.68 8.38 1.90
N PHE A 242 -14.86 7.71 3.04
CA PHE A 242 -15.74 6.55 3.12
C PHE A 242 -17.19 6.95 2.83
N LEU A 243 -17.68 8.06 3.40
CA LEU A 243 -19.04 8.53 3.14
C LEU A 243 -19.27 8.89 1.68
N SER A 244 -18.31 9.58 1.04
CA SER A 244 -18.45 9.93 -0.38
C SER A 244 -18.50 8.69 -1.27
N ALA A 245 -17.61 7.72 -1.06
CA ALA A 245 -17.64 6.46 -1.82
C ALA A 245 -18.87 5.59 -1.49
N ALA A 246 -19.34 5.61 -0.25
CA ALA A 246 -20.52 4.86 0.18
C ALA A 246 -21.82 5.38 -0.46
N VAL A 247 -21.93 6.70 -0.65
CA VAL A 247 -23.04 7.33 -1.37
C VAL A 247 -23.09 6.85 -2.81
N GLU A 248 -21.92 6.72 -3.47
CA GLU A 248 -21.79 6.21 -4.84
C GLU A 248 -21.98 4.70 -4.99
N GLY A 249 -22.15 3.97 -3.88
CA GLY A 249 -22.49 2.55 -3.90
C GLY A 249 -21.34 1.60 -3.61
N ASP A 250 -20.14 2.10 -3.27
CA ASP A 250 -19.01 1.22 -2.90
C ASP A 250 -19.33 0.47 -1.59
N ILE A 251 -19.38 -0.86 -1.67
CA ILE A 251 -19.82 -1.73 -0.57
C ILE A 251 -18.85 -1.68 0.61
N LEU A 252 -17.53 -1.68 0.34
CA LEU A 252 -16.52 -1.59 1.39
C LEU A 252 -16.56 -0.22 2.08
N ALA A 253 -16.81 0.85 1.33
CA ALA A 253 -16.97 2.18 1.88
C ALA A 253 -18.24 2.29 2.73
N GLN A 254 -19.36 1.66 2.34
CA GLN A 254 -20.57 1.59 3.16
C GLN A 254 -20.31 0.87 4.49
N ILE A 255 -19.61 -0.25 4.47
CA ILE A 255 -19.20 -0.95 5.71
C ILE A 255 -18.31 -0.04 6.56
N ASN A 256 -17.33 0.62 5.97
CA ASN A 256 -16.41 1.51 6.70
C ASN A 256 -17.10 2.77 7.24
N ALA A 257 -18.07 3.33 6.53
CA ALA A 257 -18.93 4.41 7.01
C ALA A 257 -19.77 3.93 8.21
N GLY A 258 -20.34 2.73 8.12
CA GLY A 258 -21.04 2.08 9.23
C GLY A 258 -20.17 1.98 10.48
N ARG A 259 -18.94 1.48 10.33
CA ARG A 259 -17.95 1.38 11.43
C ARG A 259 -17.58 2.75 12.00
N SER A 260 -17.46 3.76 11.13
CA SER A 260 -17.11 5.12 11.57
C SER A 260 -18.18 5.69 12.51
N PHE A 261 -19.46 5.49 12.19
CA PHE A 261 -20.56 5.84 13.09
C PHE A 261 -20.66 4.93 14.31
N GLU A 262 -20.41 3.63 14.19
CA GLU A 262 -20.47 2.67 15.30
C GLU A 262 -19.44 3.02 16.40
N TYR A 263 -18.22 3.40 16.00
CA TYR A 263 -17.11 3.68 16.93
C TYR A 263 -16.85 5.17 17.16
N GLY A 264 -17.59 6.07 16.49
CA GLY A 264 -17.37 7.51 16.57
C GLY A 264 -16.00 7.95 16.00
N GLN A 265 -15.55 7.32 14.91
CA GLN A 265 -14.29 7.63 14.24
C GLN A 265 -14.51 8.75 13.22
N GLY A 266 -14.01 9.95 13.51
CA GLY A 266 -14.12 11.11 12.61
C GLY A 266 -15.53 11.71 12.50
N VAL A 267 -16.51 11.10 13.17
CA VAL A 267 -17.91 11.54 13.31
C VAL A 267 -18.40 11.20 14.71
N ASP A 268 -19.47 11.83 15.16
CA ASP A 268 -20.11 11.45 16.42
C ASP A 268 -20.66 10.03 16.35
N GLN A 269 -20.54 9.28 17.45
CA GLN A 269 -21.04 7.93 17.53
C GLN A 269 -22.56 7.91 17.32
N ASN A 270 -23.02 7.11 16.36
CA ASN A 270 -24.43 7.02 15.99
C ASN A 270 -24.80 5.64 15.43
N TYR A 271 -25.28 4.75 16.29
CA TYR A 271 -25.68 3.40 15.88
C TYR A 271 -26.82 3.38 14.85
N LYS A 272 -27.70 4.39 14.80
CA LYS A 272 -28.78 4.44 13.80
C LYS A 272 -28.22 4.67 12.40
N GLU A 273 -27.22 5.53 12.26
CA GLU A 273 -26.54 5.73 10.97
C GLU A 273 -25.67 4.51 10.62
N ALA A 274 -24.99 3.92 11.60
CA ALA A 274 -24.25 2.67 11.40
C ALA A 274 -25.15 1.56 10.82
N PHE A 275 -26.31 1.35 11.46
CA PHE A 275 -27.33 0.39 11.01
C PHE A 275 -27.76 0.63 9.56
N LYS A 276 -28.06 1.88 9.17
CA LYS A 276 -28.47 2.21 7.80
C LYS A 276 -27.40 1.85 6.77
N TRP A 277 -26.13 2.16 7.07
CA TRP A 277 -25.03 1.84 6.16
C TRP A 277 -24.76 0.35 6.05
N TYR A 278 -24.78 -0.38 7.17
CA TYR A 278 -24.67 -1.84 7.14
C TYR A 278 -25.85 -2.50 6.42
N GLN A 279 -27.07 -1.98 6.61
CA GLN A 279 -28.25 -2.45 5.90
C GLN A 279 -28.06 -2.29 4.38
N LYS A 280 -27.71 -1.09 3.92
CA LYS A 280 -27.46 -0.81 2.50
C LYS A 280 -26.37 -1.72 1.92
N ALA A 281 -25.26 -1.91 2.64
CA ALA A 281 -24.19 -2.80 2.20
C ALA A 281 -24.64 -4.26 2.13
N SER A 282 -25.45 -4.72 3.09
CA SER A 282 -25.90 -6.12 3.16
C SER A 282 -26.82 -6.54 2.00
N GLU A 283 -27.48 -5.59 1.33
CA GLU A 283 -28.35 -5.82 0.17
C GLU A 283 -27.57 -6.37 -1.03
N SER A 284 -26.26 -6.08 -1.12
CA SER A 284 -25.35 -6.64 -2.12
C SER A 284 -25.02 -8.12 -1.92
N GLY A 285 -25.35 -8.69 -0.76
CA GLY A 285 -24.97 -10.05 -0.39
C GLY A 285 -23.60 -10.18 0.27
N ASP A 286 -22.88 -9.07 0.50
CA ASP A 286 -21.56 -9.10 1.14
C ASP A 286 -21.61 -9.70 2.56
N ALA A 287 -20.74 -10.68 2.83
CA ALA A 287 -20.74 -11.43 4.08
C ALA A 287 -20.32 -10.59 5.29
N LEU A 288 -19.40 -9.63 5.11
CA LEU A 288 -18.96 -8.74 6.19
C LEU A 288 -20.07 -7.74 6.55
N ALA A 289 -20.77 -7.20 5.55
CA ALA A 289 -21.93 -6.33 5.78
C ALA A 289 -23.07 -7.06 6.49
N GLN A 290 -23.40 -8.28 6.05
CA GLN A 290 -24.41 -9.13 6.71
C GLN A 290 -24.03 -9.46 8.15
N TYR A 291 -22.74 -9.70 8.42
CA TYR A 291 -22.24 -9.91 9.77
C TYR A 291 -22.52 -8.71 10.68
N HIS A 292 -22.11 -7.51 10.27
CA HIS A 292 -22.29 -6.30 11.06
C HIS A 292 -23.77 -5.94 11.25
N LEU A 293 -24.60 -6.12 10.21
CA LEU A 293 -26.05 -5.96 10.36
C LEU A 293 -26.62 -6.96 11.38
N GLY A 294 -26.10 -8.20 11.38
CA GLY A 294 -26.45 -9.21 12.36
C GLY A 294 -26.07 -8.79 13.79
N GLU A 295 -24.90 -8.18 13.98
CA GLU A 295 -24.50 -7.59 15.27
C GLU A 295 -25.45 -6.49 15.71
N CYS A 296 -25.88 -5.60 14.79
CA CYS A 296 -26.83 -4.55 15.13
C CYS A 296 -28.15 -5.11 15.67
N TYR A 297 -28.71 -6.15 15.03
CA TYR A 297 -29.90 -6.83 15.53
C TYR A 297 -29.63 -7.61 16.83
N TYR A 298 -28.45 -8.17 17.01
CA TYR A 298 -28.13 -8.93 18.22
C TYR A 298 -28.01 -8.02 19.45
N PHE A 299 -27.38 -6.85 19.31
CA PHE A 299 -27.10 -5.92 20.41
C PHE A 299 -28.09 -4.77 20.51
N GLY A 300 -29.07 -4.69 19.61
CA GLY A 300 -30.00 -3.56 19.56
C GLY A 300 -29.33 -2.22 19.19
N GLN A 301 -28.26 -2.28 18.39
CA GLN A 301 -27.52 -1.08 17.98
C GLN A 301 -28.24 -0.43 16.79
N GLY A 302 -28.92 0.69 17.05
CA GLY A 302 -29.63 1.45 16.01
C GLY A 302 -30.97 0.86 15.57
N VAL A 303 -31.30 -0.36 16.05
CA VAL A 303 -32.53 -1.10 15.82
C VAL A 303 -32.92 -1.85 17.09
N SER A 304 -34.17 -2.27 17.25
CA SER A 304 -34.56 -3.16 18.36
C SER A 304 -33.87 -4.52 18.25
N GLU A 305 -33.55 -5.14 19.39
CA GLU A 305 -32.98 -6.48 19.43
C GLU A 305 -33.89 -7.51 18.72
N ASP A 306 -33.30 -8.31 17.84
CA ASP A 306 -33.97 -9.41 17.14
C ASP A 306 -32.95 -10.53 16.86
N TYR A 307 -32.86 -11.47 17.80
CA TYR A 307 -31.91 -12.58 17.71
C TYR A 307 -32.19 -13.52 16.52
N VAL A 308 -33.44 -13.60 16.06
CA VAL A 308 -33.80 -14.46 14.92
C VAL A 308 -33.23 -13.85 13.64
N ARG A 309 -33.43 -12.54 13.42
CA ARG A 309 -32.82 -11.82 12.29
C ARG A 309 -31.30 -11.84 12.35
N ALA A 310 -30.72 -11.61 13.53
CA ALA A 310 -29.28 -11.68 13.73
C ALA A 310 -28.72 -13.05 13.28
N SER A 311 -29.37 -14.14 13.72
CA SER A 311 -28.95 -15.50 13.37
C SER A 311 -29.11 -15.81 11.88
N GLN A 312 -30.18 -15.32 11.25
CA GLN A 312 -30.37 -15.45 9.79
C GLN A 312 -29.29 -14.71 8.99
N LEU A 313 -28.90 -13.52 9.43
CA LEU A 313 -27.85 -12.74 8.79
C LEU A 313 -26.47 -13.37 8.99
N TRP A 314 -26.18 -13.85 10.21
CA TRP A 314 -24.96 -14.60 10.48
C TRP A 314 -24.90 -15.92 9.71
N GLN A 315 -26.04 -16.60 9.48
CA GLN A 315 -26.09 -17.77 8.60
C GLN A 315 -25.65 -17.42 7.18
N LYS A 316 -26.21 -16.36 6.58
CA LYS A 316 -25.81 -15.91 5.23
C LYS A 316 -24.32 -15.56 5.17
N ALA A 317 -23.82 -14.79 6.15
CA ALA A 317 -22.39 -14.43 6.23
C ALA A 317 -21.48 -15.66 6.43
N ALA A 318 -21.92 -16.63 7.24
CA ALA A 318 -21.20 -17.88 7.49
C ALA A 318 -21.13 -18.75 6.23
N ASP A 319 -22.20 -18.79 5.44
CA ASP A 319 -22.27 -19.49 4.15
C ASP A 319 -21.42 -18.80 3.08
N GLY A 320 -21.29 -17.47 3.15
CA GLY A 320 -20.29 -16.68 2.43
C GLY A 320 -18.84 -16.87 2.93
N GLY A 321 -18.62 -17.75 3.90
CA GLY A 321 -17.29 -18.13 4.39
C GLY A 321 -16.75 -17.29 5.56
N TYR A 322 -17.47 -16.28 6.03
CA TYR A 322 -16.96 -15.38 7.08
C TYR A 322 -16.83 -16.09 8.44
N ASN A 323 -15.59 -16.26 8.91
CA ASN A 323 -15.26 -17.08 10.09
C ASN A 323 -15.84 -16.53 11.41
N GLN A 324 -15.92 -15.21 11.58
CA GLN A 324 -16.51 -14.57 12.76
C GLN A 324 -18.03 -14.81 12.80
N ALA A 325 -18.71 -14.79 11.64
CA ALA A 325 -20.13 -15.16 11.57
C ALA A 325 -20.35 -16.65 11.85
N GLN A 326 -19.49 -17.53 11.34
CA GLN A 326 -19.53 -18.96 11.68
C GLN A 326 -19.39 -19.17 13.19
N TYR A 327 -18.47 -18.46 13.84
CA TYR A 327 -18.30 -18.50 15.30
C TYR A 327 -19.56 -18.00 16.05
N ASN A 328 -20.06 -16.80 15.72
CA ASN A 328 -21.22 -16.21 16.38
C ASN A 328 -22.49 -17.06 16.19
N LEU A 329 -22.69 -17.62 15.01
CA LEU A 329 -23.79 -18.54 14.75
C LEU A 329 -23.63 -19.86 15.50
N GLY A 330 -22.42 -20.40 15.59
CA GLY A 330 -22.13 -21.57 16.41
C GLY A 330 -22.46 -21.30 17.89
N GLN A 331 -22.12 -20.11 18.39
CA GLN A 331 -22.50 -19.67 19.73
C GLN A 331 -24.03 -19.55 19.88
N ALA A 332 -24.74 -19.02 18.88
CA ALA A 332 -26.21 -18.93 18.87
C ALA A 332 -26.87 -20.31 18.97
N PHE A 333 -26.41 -21.30 18.20
CA PHE A 333 -26.86 -22.70 18.30
C PHE A 333 -26.47 -23.36 19.63
N PHE A 334 -25.32 -23.02 20.20
CA PHE A 334 -24.90 -23.55 21.49
C PHE A 334 -25.81 -23.09 22.63
N VAL A 335 -26.22 -21.82 22.64
CA VAL A 335 -27.09 -21.26 23.70
C VAL A 335 -28.59 -21.34 23.38
N GLY A 336 -28.96 -21.61 22.12
CA GLY A 336 -30.35 -21.59 21.66
C GLY A 336 -30.96 -20.19 21.58
N ARG A 337 -30.17 -19.17 21.21
CA ARG A 337 -30.63 -17.77 21.13
C ARG A 337 -30.82 -17.36 19.68
N GLY A 338 -32.06 -17.06 19.29
CA GLY A 338 -32.42 -16.74 17.90
C GLY A 338 -32.54 -17.97 16.98
N VAL A 339 -32.11 -19.13 17.45
CA VAL A 339 -32.24 -20.45 16.83
C VAL A 339 -32.51 -21.49 17.90
N SER A 340 -33.12 -22.62 17.55
CA SER A 340 -33.22 -23.77 18.46
C SER A 340 -31.83 -24.30 18.80
N GLN A 341 -31.61 -24.66 20.06
CA GLN A 341 -30.33 -25.19 20.52
C GLN A 341 -29.96 -26.46 19.73
N ASP A 342 -28.73 -26.49 19.20
CA ASP A 342 -28.20 -27.62 18.43
C ASP A 342 -26.68 -27.68 18.59
N LEU A 343 -26.21 -28.56 19.49
CA LEU A 343 -24.79 -28.68 19.80
C LEU A 343 -23.98 -29.24 18.61
N GLN A 344 -24.59 -30.07 17.76
CA GLN A 344 -23.90 -30.64 16.60
C GLN A 344 -23.63 -29.56 15.55
N LYS A 345 -24.62 -28.71 15.28
CA LYS A 345 -24.43 -27.54 14.41
C LYS A 345 -23.45 -26.54 14.99
N ALA A 346 -23.50 -26.30 16.30
CA ALA A 346 -22.53 -25.43 16.98
C ALA A 346 -21.09 -25.94 16.77
N ALA A 347 -20.82 -27.22 17.05
CA ALA A 347 -19.50 -27.82 16.86
C ALA A 347 -19.06 -27.80 15.39
N SER A 348 -19.98 -28.06 14.45
CA SER A 348 -19.70 -27.99 13.01
C SER A 348 -19.29 -26.58 12.55
N LEU A 349 -20.01 -25.56 13.00
CA LEU A 349 -19.71 -24.16 12.67
C LEU A 349 -18.40 -23.70 13.31
N TRP A 350 -18.13 -24.06 14.56
CA TRP A 350 -16.83 -23.79 15.18
C TRP A 350 -15.70 -24.52 14.48
N SER A 351 -15.91 -25.75 14.02
CA SER A 351 -14.93 -26.48 13.20
C SER A 351 -14.56 -25.71 11.93
N ARG A 352 -15.55 -25.21 11.20
CA ARG A 352 -15.33 -24.37 10.00
C ARG A 352 -14.56 -23.09 10.34
N ALA A 353 -14.93 -22.39 11.40
CA ALA A 353 -14.23 -21.16 11.82
C ALA A 353 -12.81 -21.45 12.31
N ALA A 354 -12.61 -22.54 13.04
CA ALA A 354 -11.33 -22.98 13.59
C ALA A 354 -10.31 -23.35 12.49
N MET A 355 -10.77 -24.02 11.43
CA MET A 355 -9.97 -24.31 10.23
C MET A 355 -9.52 -23.04 9.51
N GLN A 356 -10.29 -21.95 9.62
CA GLN A 356 -9.93 -20.62 9.12
C GLN A 356 -9.10 -19.80 10.12
N GLY A 357 -8.58 -20.42 11.19
CA GLY A 357 -7.72 -19.77 12.17
C GLY A 357 -8.45 -18.99 13.26
N HIS A 358 -9.78 -19.04 13.37
CA HIS A 358 -10.51 -18.26 14.37
C HIS A 358 -10.22 -18.78 15.80
N MET A 359 -9.42 -18.03 16.55
CA MET A 359 -8.88 -18.39 17.87
C MET A 359 -9.94 -18.88 18.88
N GLU A 360 -11.01 -18.12 19.10
CA GLU A 360 -12.09 -18.51 20.04
C GLU A 360 -12.85 -19.75 19.57
N ALA A 361 -12.91 -19.98 18.25
CA ALA A 361 -13.60 -21.16 17.70
C ALA A 361 -12.76 -22.41 17.90
N GLN A 362 -11.42 -22.30 17.78
CA GLN A 362 -10.50 -23.39 18.08
C GLN A 362 -10.60 -23.80 19.55
N TYR A 363 -10.63 -22.83 20.47
CA TYR A 363 -10.86 -23.10 21.89
C TYR A 363 -12.22 -23.79 22.11
N ASN A 364 -13.30 -23.24 21.57
CA ASN A 364 -14.64 -23.81 21.76
C ASN A 364 -14.76 -25.23 21.20
N LEU A 365 -14.20 -25.48 20.03
CA LEU A 365 -14.15 -26.80 19.41
C LEU A 365 -13.36 -27.79 20.26
N ALA A 366 -12.25 -27.36 20.84
CA ALA A 366 -11.47 -28.22 21.72
C ALA A 366 -12.24 -28.61 22.99
N ILE A 367 -12.94 -27.66 23.61
CA ILE A 367 -13.81 -27.95 24.77
C ILE A 367 -14.96 -28.88 24.35
N SER A 368 -15.50 -28.74 23.14
CA SER A 368 -16.50 -29.68 22.60
C SER A 368 -15.96 -31.11 22.48
N TYR A 369 -14.72 -31.29 22.03
CA TYR A 369 -14.06 -32.60 22.02
C TYR A 369 -13.75 -33.15 23.42
N LEU A 370 -13.38 -32.31 24.40
CA LEU A 370 -13.15 -32.78 25.78
C LEU A 370 -14.45 -33.25 26.45
N LYS A 371 -15.52 -32.46 26.28
CA LYS A 371 -16.80 -32.68 26.97
C LYS A 371 -17.75 -33.60 26.18
N GLY A 372 -17.52 -33.81 24.90
CA GLY A 372 -18.42 -34.55 24.03
C GLY A 372 -19.67 -33.75 23.64
N MET A 373 -19.53 -32.42 23.48
CA MET A 373 -20.67 -31.53 23.19
C MET A 373 -20.90 -31.43 21.69
N GLY A 374 -21.91 -32.12 21.19
CA GLY A 374 -22.26 -32.12 19.76
C GLY A 374 -21.25 -32.85 18.86
N ILE A 375 -20.19 -33.40 19.43
CA ILE A 375 -19.17 -34.19 18.76
C ILE A 375 -18.67 -35.27 19.71
N SER A 376 -18.23 -36.42 19.19
CA SER A 376 -17.65 -37.49 20.00
C SER A 376 -16.40 -37.01 20.73
N LYS A 377 -16.18 -37.53 21.94
CA LYS A 377 -14.99 -37.17 22.72
C LYS A 377 -13.72 -37.63 22.01
N ASP A 378 -12.74 -36.74 21.95
CA ASP A 378 -11.41 -37.04 21.40
C ASP A 378 -10.37 -36.10 22.05
N GLU A 379 -9.62 -36.63 23.02
CA GLU A 379 -8.63 -35.84 23.76
C GLU A 379 -7.46 -35.39 22.89
N ASN A 380 -7.08 -36.17 21.86
CA ASN A 380 -5.96 -35.82 20.99
C ASN A 380 -6.35 -34.64 20.09
N MET A 381 -7.54 -34.70 19.51
CA MET A 381 -8.10 -33.58 18.74
C MET A 381 -8.28 -32.34 19.63
N ALA A 382 -8.77 -32.51 20.85
CA ALA A 382 -8.88 -31.41 21.81
C ALA A 382 -7.52 -30.75 22.09
N LYS A 383 -6.49 -31.54 22.43
CA LYS A 383 -5.13 -31.02 22.68
C LYS A 383 -4.56 -30.28 21.47
N SER A 384 -4.77 -30.81 20.26
CA SER A 384 -4.33 -30.18 19.01
C SER A 384 -4.95 -28.79 18.80
N TRP A 385 -6.27 -28.69 18.98
CA TRP A 385 -6.98 -27.41 18.83
C TRP A 385 -6.69 -26.43 19.97
N LEU A 386 -6.54 -26.90 21.20
CA LEU A 386 -6.08 -26.07 22.31
C LEU A 386 -4.70 -25.49 22.03
N LYS A 387 -3.76 -26.29 21.51
CA LYS A 387 -2.42 -25.82 21.16
C LYS A 387 -2.50 -24.73 20.11
N SER A 388 -3.29 -24.94 19.06
CA SER A 388 -3.51 -23.95 17.99
C SER A 388 -4.05 -22.61 18.52
N ALA A 389 -4.99 -22.65 19.48
CA ALA A 389 -5.52 -21.44 20.12
C ALA A 389 -4.51 -20.80 21.10
N ALA A 390 -3.76 -21.62 21.84
CA ALA A 390 -2.76 -21.17 22.81
C ALA A 390 -1.56 -20.48 22.14
N ASP A 391 -1.13 -20.98 20.98
CA ASP A 391 -0.08 -20.39 20.15
C ASP A 391 -0.49 -19.01 19.61
N GLN A 392 -1.81 -18.75 19.48
CA GLN A 392 -2.38 -17.44 19.16
C GLN A 392 -2.61 -16.55 20.38
N GLY A 393 -2.26 -17.02 21.58
CA GLY A 393 -2.37 -16.24 22.83
C GLY A 393 -3.69 -16.41 23.59
N HIS A 394 -4.54 -17.39 23.23
CA HIS A 394 -5.79 -17.61 23.94
C HIS A 394 -5.53 -18.11 25.37
N ILE A 395 -5.81 -17.26 26.36
CA ILE A 395 -5.52 -17.51 27.78
C ILE A 395 -6.25 -18.76 28.31
N GLY A 396 -7.52 -18.94 27.94
CA GLY A 396 -8.29 -20.14 28.31
C GLY A 396 -7.63 -21.43 27.81
N ALA A 397 -7.23 -21.48 26.53
CA ALA A 397 -6.55 -22.62 25.94
C ALA A 397 -5.20 -22.93 26.61
N GLN A 398 -4.39 -21.90 26.89
CA GLN A 398 -3.11 -22.06 27.61
C GLN A 398 -3.31 -22.67 29.01
N ARG A 399 -4.30 -22.17 29.76
CA ARG A 399 -4.66 -22.69 31.08
C ARG A 399 -5.14 -24.14 30.99
N THR A 400 -6.02 -24.45 30.05
CA THR A 400 -6.56 -25.80 29.88
C THR A 400 -5.45 -26.79 29.50
N LEU A 401 -4.51 -26.43 28.62
CA LEU A 401 -3.36 -27.28 28.29
C LEU A 401 -2.49 -27.53 29.51
N ALA A 402 -2.12 -26.48 30.25
CA ALA A 402 -1.31 -26.62 31.45
C ALA A 402 -1.99 -27.53 32.49
N MET A 403 -3.31 -27.43 32.65
CA MET A 403 -4.07 -28.33 33.52
C MET A 403 -4.07 -29.78 33.04
N MET A 404 -4.18 -30.01 31.72
CA MET A 404 -4.11 -31.34 31.13
C MET A 404 -2.73 -31.99 31.33
N ASP A 405 -1.65 -31.20 31.27
CA ASP A 405 -0.28 -31.70 31.48
C ASP A 405 0.00 -32.05 32.96
N ILE A 406 -0.64 -31.35 33.90
CA ILE A 406 -0.48 -31.59 35.34
C ILE A 406 -1.50 -32.64 35.85
N GLY A 407 -2.44 -33.09 35.01
CA GLY A 407 -3.44 -34.11 35.36
C GLY A 407 -4.56 -33.63 36.28
N ILE A 408 -4.78 -32.30 36.38
CA ILE A 408 -5.83 -31.73 37.22
C ILE A 408 -7.13 -31.63 36.41
N GLN A 409 -8.14 -32.43 36.78
CA GLN A 409 -9.51 -32.27 36.28
C GLN A 409 -10.30 -31.32 37.21
N GLU A 410 -10.32 -30.03 36.94
CA GLU A 410 -11.27 -29.14 37.63
C GLU A 410 -12.68 -29.33 37.08
N ARG A 411 -13.65 -29.59 37.97
CA ARG A 411 -15.08 -29.70 37.63
C ARG A 411 -15.71 -28.38 37.16
N HIS A 412 -15.01 -27.23 37.25
CA HIS A 412 -15.57 -25.90 37.03
C HIS A 412 -14.79 -24.97 36.06
N ALA A 413 -13.61 -25.34 35.55
CA ALA A 413 -12.77 -24.44 34.73
C ALA A 413 -12.95 -24.53 33.20
N MET A 414 -13.79 -25.44 32.69
CA MET A 414 -13.91 -25.71 31.25
C MET A 414 -15.23 -25.23 30.64
N ASP A 415 -15.88 -24.23 31.25
CA ASP A 415 -17.20 -23.80 30.80
C ASP A 415 -17.09 -22.83 29.62
N LEU A 416 -17.75 -23.21 28.52
CA LEU A 416 -17.92 -22.34 27.37
C LEU A 416 -18.71 -21.10 27.81
N PRO A 417 -18.31 -19.91 27.35
CA PRO A 417 -18.99 -18.68 27.73
C PRO A 417 -20.44 -18.73 27.22
N LYS A 418 -21.39 -18.75 28.16
CA LYS A 418 -22.84 -18.82 27.88
C LYS A 418 -23.45 -17.48 27.45
N ASN A 419 -22.67 -16.42 27.36
CA ASN A 419 -23.16 -15.08 27.05
C ASN A 419 -22.20 -14.34 26.11
N LEU A 420 -22.61 -14.16 24.86
CA LEU A 420 -21.87 -13.38 23.84
C LEU A 420 -21.58 -11.94 24.32
N ASN A 421 -22.47 -11.36 25.13
CA ASN A 421 -22.32 -10.00 25.67
C ASN A 421 -21.05 -9.81 26.53
N ARG A 422 -20.45 -10.87 27.09
CA ARG A 422 -19.17 -10.77 27.84
C ARG A 422 -17.93 -10.94 26.97
N ILE A 423 -18.07 -11.48 25.76
CA ILE A 423 -16.96 -11.73 24.83
C ILE A 423 -16.80 -10.56 23.84
N LEU A 424 -17.91 -9.92 23.46
CA LEU A 424 -17.96 -8.89 22.41
C LEU A 424 -17.90 -7.44 22.94
N LEU A 425 -17.95 -7.22 24.27
CA LEU A 425 -17.84 -5.90 24.90
C LEU A 425 -16.42 -5.56 25.38
N ILE A 426 -15.41 -6.36 25.05
CA ILE A 426 -14.03 -5.89 25.16
C ILE A 426 -13.80 -5.06 23.88
N PRO A 427 -13.82 -3.71 23.92
CA PRO A 427 -13.25 -2.96 22.82
C PRO A 427 -11.83 -3.50 22.67
N THR A 428 -11.52 -4.07 21.52
CA THR A 428 -10.17 -4.46 21.17
C THR A 428 -9.27 -3.27 21.53
N LEU A 429 -8.51 -3.43 22.60
CA LEU A 429 -7.55 -2.47 23.11
C LEU A 429 -6.40 -2.40 22.10
N SER A 430 -6.63 -1.75 20.96
CA SER A 430 -5.57 -1.19 20.13
C SER A 430 -5.17 0.21 20.59
N LYS A 431 -5.78 0.73 21.67
CA LYS A 431 -5.22 1.83 22.45
C LYS A 431 -4.32 1.28 23.55
N ILE A 432 -3.13 0.80 23.17
CA ILE A 432 -1.94 0.98 23.99
C ILE A 432 -1.07 1.97 23.20
N LYS A 433 -0.77 3.08 23.88
CA LYS A 433 -0.20 4.33 23.38
C LYS A 433 1.02 4.18 22.47
#